data_AF-A0A662K7F1-F1
#
_entry.id   AF-A0A662K7F1-F1
#
_cell.length_a   1.000
_cell.length_b   1.000
_cell.length_c   1.000
_cell.angle_alpha   90.00
_cell.angle_beta   90.00
_cell.angle_gamma   90.00
#
_symmetry.space_group_name_H-M   'P 1'
#
loop_
_entity.id
_entity.type
_entity.pdbx_description
1 polymer ?
#
loop_
_entity_poly.entity_id
_entity_poly.type
_entity_poly.pdbx_seq_one_letter_code
_entity_poly.pdbx_strand_id
1 'polypeptide(L)'
;MSINVLKKSFENVPIVKKGDYDYVIHPITDGVPYIEPGLLGEVVQEIKKRVETVLPFDKIVTIEAMGIPIASVLSMEMKIPFTIIRKRSYSLPGEVIVKQETGYSKSNLYINGLSRGDKVVIVDDVLSTGGTLRAVLSSLKQMGVIVKGVFIAVSKGGDVSKEIEKEFNISIDTVIGIDVVNGRVVVKNI
;
A
#
# COMPACT_ATOMS: atom_id res chain seq x y z
N MET A 1 -14.19 1.23 -16.07
CA MET A 1 -14.88 0.78 -14.84
C MET A 1 -14.86 1.93 -13.85
N SER A 2 -16.01 2.23 -13.24
CA SER A 2 -16.06 3.16 -12.12
C SER A 2 -15.72 2.41 -10.82
N ILE A 3 -15.27 3.14 -9.80
CA ILE A 3 -14.88 2.63 -8.47
C ILE A 3 -16.09 2.54 -7.52
N ASN A 4 -17.23 2.08 -8.03
CA ASN A 4 -18.50 2.16 -7.30
C ASN A 4 -18.61 1.10 -6.22
N VAL A 5 -18.09 -0.11 -6.45
CA VAL A 5 -18.12 -1.19 -5.45
C VAL A 5 -17.26 -0.82 -4.26
N LEU A 6 -16.05 -0.31 -4.51
CA LEU A 6 -15.13 0.18 -3.51
C LEU A 6 -15.73 1.34 -2.71
N LYS A 7 -16.29 2.36 -3.36
CA LYS A 7 -16.93 3.48 -2.63
C LYS A 7 -18.06 3.00 -1.73
N LYS A 8 -18.96 2.15 -2.24
CA LYS A 8 -20.09 1.60 -1.47
C LYS A 8 -19.62 0.71 -0.32
N SER A 9 -18.51 -0.02 -0.50
CA SER A 9 -17.95 -0.86 0.57
C SER A 9 -17.49 -0.05 1.79
N PHE A 10 -17.31 1.28 1.65
CA PHE A 10 -16.99 2.19 2.74
C PHE A 10 -18.21 2.82 3.46
N GLU A 11 -19.44 2.66 2.97
CA GLU A 11 -20.60 3.38 3.55
C GLU A 11 -21.03 2.87 4.93
N ASN A 12 -20.86 1.57 5.20
CA ASN A 12 -21.36 0.91 6.41
C ASN A 12 -20.29 0.09 7.15
N VAL A 13 -19.03 0.53 7.07
CA VAL A 13 -17.93 -0.22 7.68
C VAL A 13 -17.90 -0.04 9.19
N PRO A 14 -17.56 -1.09 9.96
CA PRO A 14 -17.35 -0.97 11.40
C PRO A 14 -16.22 0.02 11.72
N ILE A 15 -16.53 0.97 12.61
CA ILE A 15 -15.53 1.84 13.23
C ILE A 15 -15.39 1.41 14.69
N VAL A 16 -14.17 1.08 15.10
CA VAL A 16 -13.85 0.77 16.49
C VAL A 16 -12.91 1.83 17.06
N LYS A 17 -13.09 2.20 18.32
CA LYS A 17 -12.13 3.07 19.00
C LYS A 17 -10.92 2.27 19.45
N LYS A 18 -9.72 2.74 19.12
CA LYS A 18 -8.46 2.24 19.67
C LYS A 18 -7.77 3.40 20.38
N GLY A 19 -7.92 3.47 21.70
CA GLY A 19 -7.54 4.69 22.42
C GLY A 19 -8.34 5.89 21.92
N ASP A 20 -7.63 6.95 21.51
CA ASP A 20 -8.25 8.21 21.09
C ASP A 20 -8.53 8.32 19.59
N TYR A 21 -8.27 7.27 18.80
CA TYR A 21 -8.47 7.30 17.35
C TYR A 21 -9.54 6.31 16.86
N ASP A 22 -10.26 6.73 15.82
CA ASP A 22 -11.26 5.92 15.12
C ASP A 22 -10.56 4.99 14.12
N TYR A 23 -10.76 3.68 14.30
CA TYR A 23 -10.18 2.64 13.45
C TYR A 23 -11.25 2.02 12.56
N VAL A 24 -11.17 2.38 11.28
CA VAL A 24 -12.01 1.86 10.19
C VAL A 24 -11.54 0.45 9.83
N ILE A 25 -12.42 -0.54 10.01
CA ILE A 25 -12.18 -1.95 9.67
C ILE A 25 -12.82 -2.25 8.31
N HIS A 26 -12.02 -2.63 7.31
CA HIS A 26 -12.53 -2.85 5.95
C HIS A 26 -11.88 -4.07 5.29
N PRO A 27 -12.62 -4.86 4.47
CA PRO A 27 -12.07 -6.06 3.84
C PRO A 27 -10.75 -5.83 3.10
N ILE A 28 -10.64 -4.75 2.32
CA ILE A 28 -9.41 -4.43 1.57
C ILE A 28 -8.24 -4.04 2.49
N THR A 29 -8.49 -3.31 3.58
CA THR A 29 -7.40 -2.75 4.41
C THR A 29 -7.05 -3.60 5.62
N ASP A 30 -7.93 -4.53 6.00
CA ASP A 30 -7.81 -5.32 7.22
C ASP A 30 -7.97 -6.83 6.98
N GLY A 31 -8.46 -7.24 5.80
CA GLY A 31 -8.78 -8.64 5.50
C GLY A 31 -9.99 -9.17 6.27
N VAL A 32 -10.70 -8.30 7.00
CA VAL A 32 -11.88 -8.63 7.79
C VAL A 32 -13.00 -7.59 7.60
N PRO A 33 -14.28 -8.02 7.41
CA PRO A 33 -14.68 -9.39 7.06
C PRO A 33 -14.06 -9.82 5.71
N TYR A 34 -14.42 -11.02 5.23
CA TYR A 34 -13.83 -11.60 4.02
C TYR A 34 -13.87 -10.64 2.80
N ILE A 35 -12.90 -10.80 1.89
CA ILE A 35 -12.78 -9.98 0.69
C ILE A 35 -13.62 -10.60 -0.43
N GLU A 36 -14.66 -9.90 -0.86
CA GLU A 36 -15.48 -10.31 -2.01
C GLU A 36 -14.66 -10.20 -3.33
N PRO A 37 -14.71 -11.20 -4.23
CA PRO A 37 -13.95 -11.18 -5.48
C PRO A 37 -14.24 -9.96 -6.36
N GLY A 38 -15.50 -9.50 -6.40
CA GLY A 38 -15.89 -8.31 -7.15
C GLY A 38 -15.24 -7.01 -6.63
N LEU A 39 -15.09 -6.90 -5.30
CA LEU A 39 -14.42 -5.76 -4.66
C LEU A 39 -12.92 -5.79 -4.94
N LEU A 40 -12.26 -6.94 -4.76
CA LEU A 40 -10.84 -7.09 -5.07
C LEU A 40 -10.56 -6.82 -6.56
N GLY A 41 -11.40 -7.37 -7.44
CA GLY A 41 -11.30 -7.16 -8.88
C GLY A 41 -11.40 -5.69 -9.26
N GLU A 42 -12.37 -4.93 -8.72
CA GLU A 42 -12.50 -3.50 -9.01
C GLU A 42 -11.27 -2.70 -8.56
N VAL A 43 -10.74 -2.97 -7.36
CA VAL A 43 -9.51 -2.34 -6.83
C VAL A 43 -8.32 -2.63 -7.73
N VAL A 44 -8.11 -3.90 -8.10
CA VAL A 44 -6.97 -4.31 -8.93
C VAL A 44 -7.06 -3.70 -10.32
N GLN A 45 -8.24 -3.70 -10.94
CA GLN A 45 -8.43 -3.06 -12.25
C GLN A 45 -8.13 -1.56 -12.23
N GLU A 46 -8.47 -0.88 -11.14
CA GLU A 46 -8.17 0.55 -11.01
C GLU A 46 -6.68 0.80 -10.76
N ILE A 47 -6.04 0.03 -9.89
CA ILE A 47 -4.59 0.11 -9.65
C ILE A 47 -3.82 -0.21 -10.94
N LYS A 48 -4.24 -1.22 -11.70
CA LYS A 48 -3.59 -1.60 -12.96
C LYS A 48 -3.52 -0.44 -13.95
N LYS A 49 -4.64 0.27 -14.18
CA LYS A 49 -4.66 1.44 -15.07
C LYS A 49 -3.65 2.50 -14.65
N ARG A 50 -3.52 2.74 -13.34
CA ARG A 50 -2.61 3.74 -12.76
C ARG A 50 -1.15 3.28 -12.90
N VAL A 51 -0.87 2.02 -12.59
CA VAL A 51 0.45 1.39 -12.71
C VAL A 51 0.95 1.35 -14.15
N GLU A 52 0.07 1.15 -15.14
CA GLU A 52 0.43 1.14 -16.57
C GLU A 52 1.06 2.46 -17.04
N THR A 53 0.75 3.58 -16.39
CA THR A 53 1.30 4.90 -16.72
C THR A 53 2.81 5.04 -16.47
N VAL A 54 3.40 4.15 -15.67
CA VAL A 54 4.82 4.19 -15.30
C VAL A 54 5.64 3.02 -15.86
N LEU A 55 5.06 2.25 -16.79
CA LEU A 55 5.79 1.20 -17.50
C LEU A 55 7.01 1.76 -18.26
N PRO A 56 8.10 0.97 -18.42
CA PRO A 56 8.29 -0.39 -17.90
C PRO A 56 8.85 -0.42 -16.46
N PHE A 57 8.56 -1.50 -15.74
CA PHE A 57 9.17 -1.88 -14.46
C PHE A 57 9.32 -3.41 -14.38
N ASP A 58 10.22 -3.88 -13.53
CA ASP A 58 10.66 -5.29 -13.46
C ASP A 58 9.87 -6.10 -12.43
N LYS A 59 9.45 -5.47 -11.32
CA LYS A 59 8.79 -6.14 -10.20
C LYS A 59 7.75 -5.26 -9.53
N ILE A 60 6.69 -5.89 -9.00
CA ILE A 60 5.76 -5.28 -8.05
C ILE A 60 6.28 -5.55 -6.63
N VAL A 61 6.23 -4.57 -5.75
CA VAL A 61 6.62 -4.70 -4.35
C VAL A 61 5.40 -4.40 -3.48
N THR A 62 5.12 -5.24 -2.50
CA THR A 62 4.06 -5.00 -1.51
C THR A 62 4.59 -5.23 -0.09
N ILE A 63 3.91 -4.70 0.91
CA ILE A 63 4.24 -4.91 2.32
C ILE A 63 3.20 -5.84 2.94
N GLU A 64 3.64 -6.77 3.78
CA GLU A 64 2.69 -7.69 4.37
C GLU A 64 1.74 -7.03 5.38
N ALA A 65 0.47 -7.45 5.46
CA ALA A 65 -0.13 -8.57 4.73
C ALA A 65 -1.25 -8.17 3.76
N MET A 66 -1.88 -7.00 3.92
CA MET A 66 -3.11 -6.68 3.17
C MET A 66 -2.88 -6.15 1.76
N GLY A 67 -1.68 -5.66 1.43
CA GLY A 67 -1.31 -5.43 0.03
C GLY A 67 -1.13 -6.72 -0.80
N ILE A 68 -0.95 -7.89 -0.16
CA ILE A 68 -0.64 -9.16 -0.85
C ILE A 68 -1.75 -9.59 -1.83
N PRO A 69 -3.05 -9.65 -1.46
CA PRO A 69 -4.11 -10.02 -2.40
C PRO A 69 -4.14 -9.14 -3.65
N ILE A 70 -3.97 -7.82 -3.49
CA ILE A 70 -3.95 -6.85 -4.59
C ILE A 70 -2.75 -7.11 -5.50
N ALA A 71 -1.54 -7.18 -4.93
CA ALA A 71 -0.31 -7.38 -5.68
C ALA A 71 -0.28 -8.75 -6.41
N SER A 72 -0.89 -9.78 -5.81
CA SER A 72 -0.94 -11.14 -6.37
C SER A 72 -1.79 -11.18 -7.64
N VAL A 73 -2.99 -10.63 -7.59
CA VAL A 73 -3.88 -10.58 -8.77
C VAL A 73 -3.30 -9.66 -9.83
N LEU A 74 -2.77 -8.49 -9.46
CA LEU A 74 -2.11 -7.57 -10.39
C LEU A 74 -0.93 -8.23 -11.10
N SER A 75 -0.08 -8.95 -10.37
CA SER A 75 1.05 -9.70 -10.91
C SER A 75 0.62 -10.71 -11.97
N MET A 76 -0.41 -11.50 -11.68
CA MET A 76 -0.98 -12.46 -12.63
C MET A 76 -1.49 -11.78 -13.90
N GLU A 77 -2.20 -10.66 -13.75
CA GLU A 77 -2.77 -9.94 -14.90
C GLU A 77 -1.73 -9.26 -15.78
N MET A 78 -0.69 -8.69 -15.17
CA MET A 78 0.36 -7.96 -15.88
C MET A 78 1.50 -8.87 -16.36
N LYS A 79 1.56 -10.12 -15.87
CA LYS A 79 2.68 -11.05 -16.09
C LYS A 79 4.02 -10.49 -15.60
N ILE A 80 3.99 -9.71 -14.52
CA ILE A 80 5.18 -9.13 -13.87
C ILE A 80 5.30 -9.76 -12.48
N PRO A 81 6.45 -10.32 -12.08
CA PRO A 81 6.62 -10.94 -10.77
C PRO A 81 6.45 -9.91 -9.64
N PHE A 82 6.06 -10.37 -8.46
CA PHE A 82 6.01 -9.54 -7.26
C PHE A 82 6.80 -10.14 -6.10
N THR A 83 7.29 -9.27 -5.21
CA THR A 83 7.94 -9.64 -3.95
C THR A 83 7.24 -8.96 -2.77
N ILE A 84 7.37 -9.57 -1.59
CA ILE A 84 6.70 -9.14 -0.37
C ILE A 84 7.76 -8.75 0.65
N ILE A 85 7.65 -7.53 1.17
CA ILE A 85 8.40 -7.07 2.33
C ILE A 85 7.77 -7.68 3.60
N ARG A 86 8.57 -8.37 4.40
CA ARG A 86 8.11 -9.20 5.53
C ARG A 86 8.41 -8.54 6.88
N LYS A 87 7.64 -8.83 7.92
CA LYS A 87 7.88 -8.46 9.33
C LYS A 87 8.74 -9.48 10.07
N ARG A 88 8.99 -10.65 9.46
CA ARG A 88 9.91 -11.67 9.95
C ARG A 88 11.12 -11.81 9.02
N SER A 89 12.28 -12.04 9.61
CA SER A 89 13.50 -12.41 8.89
C SER A 89 13.38 -13.84 8.34
N TYR A 90 13.99 -14.07 7.19
CA TYR A 90 14.25 -15.41 6.65
C TYR A 90 15.74 -15.74 6.60
N SER A 91 16.62 -14.79 7.00
CA SER A 91 18.08 -14.98 7.04
C SER A 91 18.66 -15.44 5.69
N LEU A 92 18.05 -14.97 4.60
CA LEU A 92 18.52 -15.25 3.25
C LEU A 92 19.71 -14.33 2.88
N PRO A 93 20.62 -14.80 2.02
CA PRO A 93 21.67 -13.93 1.46
C PRO A 93 21.06 -12.69 0.78
N GLY A 94 21.53 -11.51 1.17
CA GLY A 94 21.06 -10.23 0.62
C GLY A 94 19.79 -9.67 1.26
N GLU A 95 19.28 -10.29 2.33
CA GLU A 95 18.15 -9.73 3.11
C GLU A 95 18.54 -8.37 3.71
N VAL A 96 17.70 -7.35 3.48
CA VAL A 96 17.91 -6.00 4.01
C VAL A 96 16.91 -5.70 5.12
N ILE A 97 17.42 -5.32 6.28
CA ILE A 97 16.61 -4.93 7.45
C ILE A 97 16.23 -3.46 7.32
N VAL A 98 14.94 -3.19 7.35
CA VAL A 98 14.35 -1.85 7.44
C VAL A 98 13.91 -1.62 8.88
N LYS A 99 14.51 -0.65 9.55
CA LYS A 99 14.13 -0.27 10.91
C LYS A 99 12.99 0.73 10.83
N GLN A 100 11.82 0.34 11.32
CA GLN A 100 10.69 1.24 11.52
C GLN A 100 10.68 1.68 12.98
N GLU A 101 11.06 2.92 13.22
CA GLU A 101 10.93 3.55 14.54
C GLU A 101 9.65 4.37 14.57
N THR A 102 8.68 3.92 15.36
CA THR A 102 7.59 4.78 15.82
C THR A 102 7.84 5.12 17.29
N GLY A 103 7.31 6.25 17.77
CA GLY A 103 7.51 6.69 19.17
C GLY A 103 7.04 5.67 20.23
N TYR A 104 6.26 4.65 19.85
CA TYR A 104 5.69 3.65 20.75
C TYR A 104 6.12 2.21 20.44
N SER A 105 6.75 1.93 19.29
CA SER A 105 7.23 0.59 18.94
C SER A 105 8.35 0.62 17.89
N LYS A 106 9.30 -0.30 18.03
CA LYS A 106 10.29 -0.63 17.01
C LYS A 106 9.83 -1.91 16.31
N SER A 107 9.51 -1.83 15.03
CA SER A 107 9.26 -2.98 14.18
C SER A 107 10.33 -3.05 13.11
N ASN A 108 10.78 -4.26 12.79
CA ASN A 108 11.67 -4.48 11.66
C ASN A 108 10.85 -4.99 10.49
N LEU A 109 11.20 -4.54 9.28
CA LEU A 109 10.80 -5.17 8.04
C LEU A 109 12.03 -5.73 7.34
N TYR A 110 11.80 -6.68 6.45
CA TYR A 110 12.85 -7.45 5.78
C TYR A 110 12.54 -7.49 4.29
N ILE A 111 13.43 -6.89 3.50
CA ILE A 111 13.35 -6.84 2.04
C ILE A 111 14.19 -7.99 1.47
N ASN A 112 13.60 -8.75 0.55
CA ASN A 112 14.24 -9.84 -0.17
C ASN A 112 13.90 -9.78 -1.67
N GLY A 113 14.77 -10.36 -2.50
CA GLY A 113 14.50 -10.54 -3.94
C GLY A 113 14.59 -9.26 -4.78
N LEU A 114 15.23 -8.22 -4.26
CA LEU A 114 15.48 -6.96 -4.98
C LEU A 114 16.99 -6.71 -5.09
N SER A 115 17.39 -6.17 -6.24
CA SER A 115 18.78 -5.85 -6.56
C SER A 115 18.92 -4.40 -6.98
N ARG A 116 20.14 -3.86 -6.85
CA ARG A 116 20.48 -2.53 -7.38
C ARG A 116 20.11 -2.43 -8.86
N GLY A 117 19.42 -1.36 -9.23
CA GLY A 117 18.99 -1.08 -10.60
C GLY A 117 17.61 -1.65 -10.96
N ASP A 118 17.03 -2.51 -10.13
CA ASP A 118 15.64 -2.97 -10.33
C ASP A 118 14.69 -1.78 -10.38
N LYS A 119 13.83 -1.73 -11.41
CA LYS A 119 12.72 -0.79 -11.50
C LYS A 119 11.50 -1.45 -10.88
N VAL A 120 10.91 -0.81 -9.88
CA VAL A 120 9.78 -1.40 -9.15
C VAL A 120 8.64 -0.41 -9.00
N VAL A 121 7.43 -0.94 -8.86
CA VAL A 121 6.29 -0.18 -8.32
C VAL A 121 5.93 -0.73 -6.96
N ILE A 122 5.52 0.13 -6.03
CA ILE A 122 4.96 -0.32 -4.76
C ILE A 122 3.45 -0.35 -4.89
N VAL A 123 2.83 -1.45 -4.48
CA VAL A 123 1.37 -1.62 -4.44
C VAL A 123 0.97 -2.04 -3.03
N ASP A 124 0.10 -1.28 -2.39
CA ASP A 124 -0.32 -1.53 -1.01
C ASP A 124 -1.81 -1.24 -0.78
N ASP A 125 -2.37 -1.71 0.33
CA ASP A 125 -3.79 -1.54 0.63
C ASP A 125 -4.11 -0.17 1.23
N VAL A 126 -3.29 0.32 2.17
CA VAL A 126 -3.60 1.54 2.93
C VAL A 126 -2.42 2.46 3.21
N LEU A 127 -2.61 3.76 2.97
CA LEU A 127 -1.73 4.82 3.44
C LEU A 127 -2.38 5.52 4.63
N SER A 128 -1.78 5.39 5.82
CA SER A 128 -2.19 6.13 7.01
C SER A 128 -1.11 7.17 7.36
N THR A 129 -0.38 7.01 8.46
CA THR A 129 0.69 7.95 8.87
C THR A 129 1.88 8.00 7.90
N GLY A 130 2.02 7.01 7.03
CA GLY A 130 3.10 6.93 6.04
C GLY A 130 4.45 6.45 6.58
N GLY A 131 4.59 6.22 7.90
CA GLY A 131 5.85 5.80 8.50
C GLY A 131 6.45 4.52 7.89
N THR A 132 5.61 3.53 7.60
CA THR A 132 6.03 2.30 6.89
C THR A 132 6.59 2.61 5.52
N LEU A 133 5.85 3.39 4.72
CA LEU A 133 6.23 3.72 3.35
C LEU A 133 7.54 4.52 3.32
N ARG A 134 7.72 5.49 4.21
CA ARG A 134 8.97 6.27 4.32
C ARG A 134 10.18 5.38 4.62
N ALA A 135 10.05 4.47 5.59
CA ALA A 135 11.12 3.55 5.95
C ALA A 135 11.50 2.62 4.78
N VAL A 136 10.50 2.11 4.06
CA VAL A 136 10.69 1.28 2.86
C VAL A 136 11.35 2.07 1.74
N LEU A 137 10.83 3.25 1.37
CA LEU A 137 11.38 4.09 0.31
C LEU A 137 12.84 4.48 0.59
N SER A 138 13.15 4.84 1.84
CA SER A 138 14.52 5.14 2.26
C SER A 138 15.46 3.94 2.08
N SER A 139 15.00 2.75 2.45
CA SER A 139 15.79 1.52 2.33
C SER A 139 15.99 1.12 0.86
N LEU A 140 14.93 1.19 0.03
CA LEU A 140 15.01 0.92 -1.40
C LEU A 140 15.96 1.90 -2.11
N LYS A 141 15.93 3.18 -1.74
CA LYS A 141 16.88 4.20 -2.25
C LYS A 141 18.32 3.84 -1.90
N GLN A 142 18.59 3.39 -0.67
CA GLN A 142 19.93 2.95 -0.24
C GLN A 142 20.39 1.68 -0.97
N MET A 143 19.47 0.76 -1.27
CA MET A 143 19.73 -0.42 -2.10
C MET A 143 20.00 -0.08 -3.58
N GLY A 144 19.71 1.17 -4.00
CA GLY A 144 19.80 1.59 -5.39
C GLY A 144 18.69 0.99 -6.27
N VAL A 145 17.55 0.64 -5.68
CA VAL A 145 16.33 0.25 -6.38
C VAL A 145 15.61 1.52 -6.87
N ILE A 146 15.09 1.47 -8.09
CA ILE A 146 14.41 2.58 -8.75
C ILE A 146 12.90 2.41 -8.56
N VAL A 147 12.32 3.12 -7.60
CA VAL A 147 10.86 3.16 -7.44
C VAL A 147 10.26 4.04 -8.53
N LYS A 148 9.35 3.50 -9.33
CA LYS A 148 8.69 4.16 -10.46
C LYS A 148 7.38 4.85 -10.08
N GLY A 149 6.76 4.41 -8.99
CA GLY A 149 5.54 4.97 -8.42
C GLY A 149 5.05 4.11 -7.25
N VAL A 150 4.18 4.68 -6.43
CA VAL A 150 3.50 4.00 -5.34
C VAL A 150 1.99 4.08 -5.60
N PHE A 151 1.31 2.94 -5.53
CA PHE A 151 -0.10 2.83 -5.86
C PHE A 151 -0.84 2.17 -4.70
N ILE A 152 -1.82 2.86 -4.12
CA ILE A 152 -2.43 2.46 -2.87
C ILE A 152 -3.94 2.43 -3.02
N ALA A 153 -4.61 1.40 -2.52
CA ALA A 153 -6.07 1.32 -2.64
C ALA A 153 -6.77 2.44 -1.85
N VAL A 154 -6.32 2.71 -0.63
CA VAL A 154 -7.01 3.64 0.29
C VAL A 154 -6.02 4.55 1.00
N SER A 155 -6.26 5.86 1.02
CA SER A 155 -5.58 6.78 1.93
C SER A 155 -6.49 7.20 3.09
N LYS A 156 -5.96 7.23 4.32
CA LYS A 156 -6.65 7.63 5.54
C LYS A 156 -6.11 8.98 6.02
N GLY A 157 -6.91 10.03 5.87
CA GLY A 157 -6.61 11.37 6.41
C GLY A 157 -5.51 12.18 5.71
N GLY A 158 -5.64 13.50 5.78
CA GLY A 158 -4.56 14.48 5.53
C GLY A 158 -3.94 14.50 4.13
N ASP A 159 -2.78 15.17 4.04
CA ASP A 159 -1.96 15.34 2.84
C ASP A 159 -0.67 14.47 2.89
N VAL A 160 -0.71 13.35 3.63
CA VAL A 160 0.48 12.50 3.88
C VAL A 160 1.15 12.03 2.60
N SER A 161 0.37 11.69 1.55
CA SER A 161 0.93 11.35 0.24
C SER A 161 1.79 12.48 -0.29
N LYS A 162 1.27 13.72 -0.37
CA LYS A 162 1.98 14.90 -0.88
C LYS A 162 3.26 15.20 -0.11
N GLU A 163 3.29 14.96 1.20
CA GLU A 163 4.50 15.10 2.00
C GLU A 163 5.58 14.10 1.56
N ILE A 164 5.22 12.83 1.43
CA ILE A 164 6.14 11.77 1.01
C ILE A 164 6.58 11.97 -0.44
N GLU A 165 5.68 12.41 -1.32
CA GLU A 165 5.99 12.74 -2.71
C GLU A 165 7.11 13.79 -2.78
N LYS A 166 7.01 14.86 -1.98
CA LYS A 166 8.05 15.90 -1.90
C LYS A 166 9.35 15.37 -1.29
N GLU A 167 9.26 14.58 -0.22
CA GLU A 167 10.40 14.05 0.52
C GLU A 167 11.25 13.10 -0.34
N PHE A 168 10.60 12.24 -1.13
CA PHE A 168 11.26 11.20 -1.92
C PHE A 168 11.33 11.52 -3.42
N ASN A 169 10.71 12.60 -3.88
CA ASN A 169 10.56 12.95 -5.29
C ASN A 169 9.99 11.78 -6.12
N ILE A 170 8.86 11.24 -5.65
CA ILE A 170 8.15 10.09 -6.23
C ILE A 170 6.66 10.41 -6.36
N SER A 171 5.94 9.79 -7.29
CA SER A 171 4.48 9.87 -7.35
C SER A 171 3.82 8.85 -6.43
N ILE A 172 2.79 9.27 -5.71
CA ILE A 172 1.94 8.41 -4.88
C ILE A 172 0.49 8.58 -5.33
N ASP A 173 -0.06 7.52 -5.88
CA ASP A 173 -1.41 7.51 -6.41
C ASP A 173 -2.33 6.63 -5.54
N THR A 174 -3.43 7.20 -5.06
CA THR A 174 -4.39 6.52 -4.18
C THR A 174 -5.75 6.41 -4.85
N VAL A 175 -6.34 5.21 -4.88
CA VAL A 175 -7.62 4.98 -5.56
C VAL A 175 -8.76 5.78 -4.93
N ILE A 176 -8.86 5.76 -3.60
CA ILE A 176 -9.77 6.62 -2.83
C ILE A 176 -9.11 7.19 -1.58
N GLY A 177 -9.63 8.32 -1.11
CA GLY A 177 -9.37 8.83 0.22
C GLY A 177 -10.54 8.59 1.13
N ILE A 178 -10.28 8.37 2.41
CA ILE A 178 -11.32 8.29 3.44
C ILE A 178 -10.96 9.14 4.66
N ASP A 179 -11.98 9.73 5.26
CA ASP A 179 -11.95 10.35 6.58
C ASP A 179 -13.03 9.75 7.47
N VAL A 180 -12.91 9.95 8.78
CA VAL A 180 -13.99 9.69 9.73
C VAL A 180 -14.54 11.03 10.23
N VAL A 181 -15.81 11.29 9.97
CA VAL A 181 -16.52 12.51 10.38
C VAL A 181 -17.76 12.11 11.15
N ASN A 182 -17.88 12.56 12.40
CA ASN A 182 -19.01 12.24 13.28
C ASN A 182 -19.29 10.73 13.40
N GLY A 183 -18.23 9.92 13.51
CA GLY A 183 -18.34 8.47 13.64
C GLY A 183 -18.81 7.74 12.37
N ARG A 184 -18.69 8.38 11.19
CA ARG A 184 -18.98 7.77 9.89
C ARG A 184 -17.83 7.97 8.92
N VAL A 185 -17.62 7.00 8.04
CA VAL A 185 -16.63 7.13 6.97
C VAL A 185 -17.17 8.05 5.88
N VAL A 186 -16.34 8.99 5.43
CA VAL A 186 -16.60 9.85 4.28
C VAL A 186 -15.55 9.56 3.22
N VAL A 187 -15.98 9.15 2.03
CA VAL A 187 -15.08 8.92 0.90
C VAL A 187 -14.82 10.22 0.15
N LYS A 188 -13.55 10.57 -0.03
CA LYS A 188 -13.09 11.70 -0.83
C LYS A 188 -12.77 11.23 -2.24
N ASN A 189 -13.20 12.02 -3.23
CA ASN A 189 -12.66 11.90 -4.57
C ASN A 189 -11.27 12.54 -4.57
N ILE A 190 -10.26 11.76 -4.95
CA ILE A 190 -8.87 12.22 -5.12
C ILE A 190 -8.55 12.15 -6.62
#